data_AF-A0A392Q055-F1
#
_entry.id   AF-A0A392Q055-F1
#
_cell.length_a   1.000
_cell.length_b   1.000
_cell.length_c   1.000
_cell.angle_alpha   90.00
_cell.angle_beta   90.00
_cell.angle_gamma   90.00
#
_symmetry.space_group_name_H-M   'P 1'
#
loop_
_entity.id
_entity.type
_entity.pdbx_description
1 polymer ?
#
loop_
_entity_poly.entity_id
_entity_poly.type
_entity_poly.pdbx_seq_one_letter_code
_entity_poly.pdbx_strand_id
1 'polypeptide(L)'
;MPIAFPTLLCRIIPNQHPGIRVNIDVPCKRESHMSLDYRLLEGTHVSDIATPSVKKPIATLTRKQMITDLKDVSKALGAKKFKVDRVIQALELEEETVAVETEVGQSKENSDDDNADDDIGDDMQCEDTDGSPDI
;
A
#
# COMPACT_ATOMS: atom_id res chain seq x y z
N MET A 1 28.02 -27.92 -8.94
CA MET A 1 26.59 -27.67 -8.59
C MET A 1 25.89 -29.02 -8.44
N PRO A 2 24.98 -29.20 -7.47
CA PRO A 2 24.28 -30.49 -7.34
C PRO A 2 23.28 -30.66 -8.48
N ILE A 3 23.56 -31.60 -9.39
CA ILE A 3 22.59 -32.06 -10.39
C ILE A 3 21.50 -32.84 -9.63
N ALA A 4 20.30 -32.27 -9.56
CA ALA A 4 19.14 -32.96 -9.02
C ALA A 4 18.58 -33.88 -10.10
N PHE A 5 18.77 -35.19 -9.93
CA PHE A 5 18.23 -36.18 -10.86
C PHE A 5 16.70 -36.05 -10.97
N PRO A 6 16.10 -36.30 -12.16
CA PRO A 6 14.65 -36.18 -12.37
C PRO A 6 13.79 -36.90 -11.32
N THR A 7 14.30 -38.00 -10.74
CA THR A 7 13.64 -38.75 -9.67
C THR A 7 13.49 -37.96 -8.38
N LEU A 8 14.49 -37.14 -8.06
CA LEU A 8 14.49 -36.29 -6.89
C LEU A 8 13.46 -35.16 -7.07
N LEU A 9 13.37 -34.59 -8.28
CA LEU A 9 12.37 -33.58 -8.61
C LEU A 9 10.93 -34.11 -8.48
N CYS A 10 10.66 -35.32 -8.94
CA CYS A 10 9.33 -35.95 -8.78
C CYS A 10 8.89 -36.14 -7.32
N ARG A 11 9.83 -36.15 -6.37
CA ARG A 11 9.53 -36.24 -4.93
C ARG A 11 9.48 -34.86 -4.26
N ILE A 12 10.44 -33.98 -4.57
CA ILE A 12 10.57 -32.68 -3.92
C ILE A 12 9.47 -31.72 -4.38
N ILE A 13 9.17 -31.66 -5.67
CA ILE A 13 8.23 -30.68 -6.23
C ILE A 13 6.81 -30.89 -5.67
N PRO A 14 6.24 -32.11 -5.64
CA PRO A 14 4.90 -32.30 -5.06
C PRO A 14 4.86 -32.14 -3.54
N ASN A 15 5.99 -32.36 -2.84
CA ASN A 15 6.06 -32.18 -1.39
C ASN A 15 6.11 -30.69 -0.99
N GLN A 16 6.73 -29.84 -1.80
CA GLN A 16 6.78 -28.39 -1.58
C GLN A 16 5.52 -27.67 -2.06
N HIS A 17 4.81 -28.25 -3.03
CA HIS A 17 3.59 -27.68 -3.59
C HIS A 17 2.42 -28.68 -3.54
N PRO A 18 1.75 -28.82 -2.37
CA PRO A 18 0.67 -29.79 -2.18
C PRO A 18 -0.52 -29.58 -3.13
N GLY A 19 -0.76 -28.35 -3.59
CA GLY A 19 -1.85 -28.01 -4.51
C GLY A 19 -1.67 -28.48 -5.95
N ILE A 20 -0.51 -29.05 -6.30
CA ILE A 20 -0.29 -29.65 -7.63
C ILE A 20 -0.93 -31.05 -7.71
N ARG A 21 -1.14 -31.72 -6.55
CA ARG A 21 -1.79 -33.03 -6.51
C ARG A 21 -3.30 -32.88 -6.47
N VAL A 22 -3.99 -33.54 -7.39
CA VAL A 22 -5.44 -33.66 -7.43
C VAL A 22 -5.84 -34.98 -6.74
N ASN A 23 -7.06 -35.06 -6.21
CA ASN A 23 -7.53 -36.22 -5.42
C ASN A 23 -7.53 -37.56 -6.19
N ILE A 24 -7.40 -37.52 -7.52
CA ILE A 24 -7.32 -38.70 -8.39
C ILE A 24 -5.88 -39.16 -8.66
N ASP A 25 -4.88 -38.36 -8.28
CA ASP A 25 -3.48 -38.67 -8.53
C ASP A 25 -3.01 -39.79 -7.60
N VAL A 26 -2.47 -40.86 -8.20
CA VAL A 26 -1.90 -41.99 -7.45
C VAL A 26 -0.38 -41.83 -7.37
N PRO A 27 0.20 -41.72 -6.16
CA PRO A 27 1.65 -41.71 -6.01
C PRO A 27 2.24 -43.04 -6.50
N CYS A 28 2.90 -43.02 -7.66
CA CYS A 28 3.60 -44.17 -8.18
C CYS A 28 5.09 -44.09 -7.81
N LYS A 29 5.59 -45.11 -7.12
CA LYS A 29 7.03 -45.27 -6.88
C LYS A 29 7.60 -46.09 -8.01
N ARG A 30 8.72 -45.65 -8.60
CA ARG A 30 9.42 -46.45 -9.61
C ARG A 30 10.03 -47.67 -8.92
N GLU A 31 9.74 -48.85 -9.43
CA GLU A 31 10.22 -50.13 -8.89
C GLU A 31 11.69 -50.43 -9.25
N SER A 32 12.18 -49.83 -10.35
CA SER A 32 13.54 -50.03 -10.84
C SER A 32 14.45 -48.82 -10.62
N HIS A 33 15.75 -49.09 -10.47
CA HIS A 33 16.79 -48.07 -10.47
C HIS A 33 16.83 -47.38 -11.85
N MET A 34 16.67 -46.06 -11.87
CA MET A 34 16.70 -45.30 -13.12
C MET A 34 18.13 -45.26 -13.66
N SER A 35 18.42 -46.03 -14.71
CA SER A 35 19.66 -45.90 -15.47
C SER A 35 19.44 -44.90 -16.61
N LEU A 36 20.28 -43.87 -16.67
CA LEU A 36 20.35 -42.98 -17.82
C LEU A 36 21.44 -43.51 -18.76
N ASP A 37 21.12 -43.61 -20.05
CA ASP A 37 22.14 -43.92 -21.07
C ASP A 37 23.14 -42.76 -21.14
N TYR A 38 24.43 -43.05 -21.18
CA TYR A 38 25.49 -42.04 -21.26
C TYR A 38 25.37 -41.19 -22.53
N ARG A 39 24.75 -41.74 -23.59
CA ARG A 39 24.48 -41.02 -24.83
C ARG A 39 23.54 -39.82 -24.64
N LEU A 40 22.76 -39.78 -23.56
CA LEU A 40 21.95 -38.60 -23.19
C LEU A 40 22.81 -37.43 -22.69
N LEU A 41 24.01 -37.73 -22.21
CA LEU A 41 25.00 -36.75 -21.77
C LEU A 41 26.03 -36.46 -22.87
N GLU A 42 25.91 -37.10 -24.04
CA GLU A 42 26.82 -36.97 -25.16
C GLU A 42 26.19 -36.12 -26.27
N GLY A 43 26.85 -35.02 -26.64
CA GLY A 43 26.34 -34.03 -27.60
C GLY A 43 26.62 -32.59 -27.19
N THR A 44 26.40 -31.64 -28.10
CA THR A 44 26.51 -30.21 -27.80
C THR A 44 25.31 -29.77 -26.96
N HIS A 45 25.49 -29.71 -25.64
CA HIS A 45 24.46 -29.23 -24.72
C HIS A 45 24.32 -27.70 -24.84
N VAL A 46 23.08 -27.22 -24.86
CA VAL A 46 22.80 -25.79 -24.66
C VAL A 46 23.21 -25.46 -23.21
N SER A 47 23.91 -24.34 -22.99
CA SER A 47 24.22 -23.89 -21.64
C SER A 47 22.98 -23.92 -20.76
N ASP A 48 23.11 -24.41 -19.53
CA ASP A 48 22.07 -24.65 -18.48
C ASP A 48 21.18 -23.43 -18.18
N ILE A 49 21.44 -22.29 -18.82
CA ILE A 49 20.83 -20.99 -18.60
C ILE A 49 20.51 -20.29 -19.93
N ALA A 50 20.18 -21.04 -20.99
CA ALA A 50 19.51 -20.42 -22.13
C ALA A 50 18.16 -19.88 -21.66
N THR A 51 18.14 -18.58 -21.37
CA THR A 51 16.93 -17.84 -21.05
C THR A 51 15.92 -18.08 -22.17
N PRO A 52 14.71 -18.61 -21.89
CA PRO A 52 13.68 -18.74 -22.91
C PRO A 52 13.36 -17.34 -23.43
N SER A 53 13.84 -17.07 -24.64
CA SER A 53 13.58 -15.86 -25.40
C SER A 53 12.12 -15.88 -25.87
N VAL A 54 11.22 -15.31 -25.07
CA VAL A 54 10.14 -14.44 -25.55
C VAL A 54 9.80 -13.47 -24.41
N LYS A 55 10.61 -12.43 -24.23
CA LYS A 55 10.06 -11.18 -23.67
C LYS A 55 9.31 -10.53 -24.82
N LYS A 56 7.99 -10.74 -24.88
CA LYS A 56 7.11 -9.82 -25.61
C LYS A 56 7.56 -8.41 -25.19
N PRO A 57 7.93 -7.50 -26.11
CA PRO A 57 8.22 -6.15 -25.70
C PRO A 57 6.90 -5.60 -25.15
N ILE A 58 6.74 -5.64 -23.83
CA ILE A 58 6.00 -4.59 -23.13
C ILE A 58 6.69 -3.34 -23.65
N ALA A 59 5.97 -2.54 -24.43
CA ALA A 59 6.49 -1.29 -24.94
C ALA A 59 7.07 -0.55 -23.74
N THR A 60 8.40 -0.59 -23.61
CA THR A 60 9.07 -0.16 -22.40
C THR A 60 8.88 1.34 -22.35
N LEU A 61 7.97 1.80 -21.48
CA LEU A 61 7.74 3.22 -21.28
C LEU A 61 9.10 3.85 -21.03
N THR A 62 9.44 4.87 -21.83
CA THR A 62 10.72 5.55 -21.64
C THR A 62 10.71 6.21 -20.27
N ARG A 63 11.89 6.31 -19.63
CA ARG A 63 12.03 7.00 -18.34
C ARG A 63 11.41 8.41 -18.38
N LYS A 64 11.53 9.11 -19.52
CA LYS A 64 10.93 10.43 -19.72
C LYS A 64 9.39 10.38 -19.65
N GLN A 65 8.78 9.41 -20.33
CA GLN A 65 7.33 9.23 -20.29
C GLN A 65 6.84 8.96 -18.86
N MET A 66 7.51 8.06 -18.13
CA MET A 66 7.17 7.76 -16.75
C MET A 66 7.22 9.00 -15.85
N ILE A 67 8.23 9.86 -16.01
CA ILE A 67 8.35 11.09 -15.22
C ILE A 67 7.21 12.05 -15.54
N THR A 68 6.85 12.21 -16.81
CA THR A 68 5.73 13.07 -17.21
C THR A 68 4.41 12.56 -16.64
N ASP A 69 4.14 11.27 -16.77
CA ASP A 69 2.91 10.65 -16.27
C ASP A 69 2.80 10.79 -14.74
N LEU A 70 3.89 10.55 -14.02
CA LEU A 70 3.91 10.70 -12.55
C LEU A 70 3.72 12.15 -12.11
N LYS A 71 4.26 13.13 -12.85
CA LYS A 71 4.03 14.56 -12.56
C LYS A 71 2.57 14.94 -12.76
N ASP A 72 1.94 14.45 -13.82
CA ASP A 72 0.53 14.72 -14.09
C ASP A 72 -0.39 14.12 -13.01
N VAL A 73 -0.15 12.84 -12.67
CA VAL A 73 -0.87 12.16 -11.58
C VAL A 73 -0.67 12.87 -10.24
N SER A 74 0.55 13.32 -9.93
CA SER A 74 0.85 14.05 -8.70
C SER A 74 0.04 15.36 -8.60
N LYS A 75 -0.04 16.13 -9.70
CA LYS A 75 -0.84 17.37 -9.74
C LYS A 75 -2.33 17.09 -9.58
N ALA A 76 -2.86 16.10 -10.29
CA ALA A 76 -4.26 15.71 -10.21
C ALA A 76 -4.65 15.22 -8.79
N LEU A 77 -3.76 14.46 -8.14
CA LEU A 77 -3.97 14.00 -6.77
C LEU A 77 -3.97 15.17 -5.78
N GLY A 78 -3.06 16.13 -5.91
CA GLY A 78 -3.05 17.34 -5.08
C GLY A 78 -4.36 18.14 -5.16
N ALA A 79 -4.90 18.32 -6.36
CA ALA A 79 -6.18 19.00 -6.55
C ALA A 79 -7.36 18.24 -5.93
N LYS A 80 -7.34 16.90 -5.97
CA LYS A 80 -8.35 16.07 -5.30
C LYS A 80 -8.22 16.12 -3.78
N LYS A 81 -7.00 16.08 -3.26
CA LYS A 81 -6.71 16.19 -1.82
C LYS A 81 -7.29 17.49 -1.25
N PHE A 82 -7.04 18.63 -1.90
CA PHE A 82 -7.60 19.92 -1.45
C PHE A 82 -9.12 19.91 -1.30
N LYS A 83 -9.83 19.26 -2.24
CA LYS A 83 -11.30 19.14 -2.16
C LYS A 83 -11.73 18.28 -0.98
N VAL A 84 -11.01 17.18 -0.71
CA VAL A 84 -11.28 16.29 0.42
C VAL A 84 -11.02 17.02 1.73
N ASP A 85 -9.87 17.70 1.86
CA ASP A 85 -9.51 18.45 3.07
C ASP A 85 -10.56 19.53 3.40
N ARG A 86 -11.09 20.21 2.39
CA ARG A 86 -12.18 21.19 2.58
C ARG A 86 -13.48 20.56 3.07
N VAL A 87 -13.83 19.37 2.58
CA VAL A 87 -15.03 18.65 3.05
C VAL A 87 -14.84 18.20 4.49
N ILE A 88 -13.64 17.73 4.86
CA ILE A 88 -13.31 17.35 6.24
C ILE A 88 -13.50 18.55 7.17
N GLN A 89 -12.91 19.71 6.85
CA GLN A 89 -13.05 20.93 7.67
C GLN A 89 -14.50 21.38 7.84
N ALA A 90 -15.32 21.28 6.78
CA ALA A 90 -16.74 21.62 6.87
C ALA A 90 -17.47 20.68 7.82
N LEU A 91 -17.20 19.36 7.72
CA LEU A 91 -17.83 18.36 8.58
C LEU A 91 -17.38 18.47 10.04
N GLU A 92 -16.11 18.78 10.30
CA GLU A 92 -15.60 19.02 11.66
C GLU A 92 -16.29 20.23 12.30
N LEU A 93 -16.50 21.31 11.55
CA LEU A 93 -17.22 22.50 12.04
C LEU A 93 -18.71 22.20 12.28
N GLU A 94 -19.35 21.40 11.42
CA GLU A 94 -20.72 20.91 11.64
C GLU A 94 -20.81 20.03 12.90
N GLU A 95 -19.84 19.13 13.14
CA GLU A 95 -19.80 18.28 14.32
C GLU A 95 -19.63 19.09 15.62
N GLU A 96 -18.75 20.09 15.62
CA GLU A 96 -18.51 20.94 16.78
C GLU A 96 -19.70 21.87 17.09
N THR A 97 -20.40 22.36 16.07
CA THR A 97 -21.62 23.18 16.27
C THR A 97 -22.82 22.36 16.77
N VAL A 98 -22.95 21.08 16.37
CA VAL A 98 -23.99 20.18 16.89
C VAL A 98 -23.78 19.86 18.38
N ALA A 99 -22.53 19.81 18.86
CA ALA A 99 -22.25 19.65 20.29
C ALA A 99 -22.73 20.85 21.13
N VAL A 100 -22.65 22.07 20.58
CA VAL A 100 -23.09 23.32 21.23
C VAL A 100 -24.62 23.50 21.21
N GLU A 101 -25.31 22.94 20.20
CA GLU A 101 -26.79 22.99 20.16
C GLU A 101 -27.45 22.02 21.16
N THR A 102 -26.75 20.95 21.58
CA THR A 102 -27.28 20.02 22.60
C THR A 102 -27.22 20.54 24.04
N GLU A 103 -26.51 21.62 24.33
CA GLU A 103 -26.42 22.22 25.67
C GLU A 103 -27.41 23.38 25.90
N VAL A 104 -27.99 23.96 24.85
CA VAL A 104 -28.97 25.08 24.96
C VAL A 104 -30.41 24.54 24.86
N GLY A 105 -30.70 23.46 25.58
CA GLY A 105 -31.94 22.69 25.46
C GLY A 105 -32.70 22.45 26.76
N GLN A 106 -32.37 23.09 27.88
CA GLN A 106 -33.17 22.92 29.10
C GLN A 106 -33.34 24.19 29.94
N SER A 107 -34.63 24.52 30.09
CA SER A 107 -35.29 25.34 31.11
C SER A 107 -35.14 26.87 31.09
N LYS A 108 -36.23 27.51 30.65
CA LYS A 108 -36.63 28.87 30.97
C LYS A 108 -37.71 28.81 32.05
N GLU A 109 -37.45 29.37 33.24
CA GLU A 109 -38.24 30.45 33.86
C GLU A 109 -37.79 30.82 35.29
N ASN A 110 -37.57 32.13 35.46
CA ASN A 110 -37.81 33.00 36.63
C ASN A 110 -36.87 32.91 37.85
N SER A 111 -36.07 33.96 38.10
CA SER A 111 -36.50 35.18 38.81
C SER A 111 -35.39 36.22 38.82
N ASP A 112 -35.79 37.49 38.78
CA ASP A 112 -34.97 38.69 38.98
C ASP A 112 -34.17 38.66 40.29
N ASP A 113 -32.91 39.12 40.28
CA ASP A 113 -32.41 40.03 41.30
C ASP A 113 -31.12 40.72 40.81
N ASP A 114 -31.05 42.02 41.08
CA ASP A 114 -29.99 42.95 40.70
C ASP A 114 -28.68 42.65 41.45
N ASN A 115 -27.53 42.87 40.81
CA ASN A 115 -26.49 43.78 41.34
C ASN A 115 -25.33 43.91 40.36
N ALA A 116 -24.97 45.17 40.13
CA ALA A 116 -23.79 45.62 39.42
C ALA A 116 -22.50 45.27 40.18
N ASP A 117 -21.41 45.02 39.45
CA ASP A 117 -20.21 45.85 39.58
C ASP A 117 -19.33 45.69 38.34
N ASP A 118 -18.78 46.82 37.92
CA ASP A 118 -17.82 47.00 36.84
C ASP A 118 -16.48 46.33 37.17
N ASP A 119 -15.75 45.81 36.17
CA ASP A 119 -14.34 46.23 36.05
C ASP A 119 -13.78 46.01 34.64
N ILE A 120 -13.08 47.06 34.23
CA ILE A 120 -12.47 47.36 32.94
C ILE A 120 -11.10 46.69 32.86
N GLY A 121 -10.70 46.22 31.67
CA GLY A 121 -9.39 45.62 31.48
C GLY A 121 -8.97 45.47 30.01
N ASP A 122 -8.96 46.61 29.34
CA ASP A 122 -8.33 46.98 28.06
C ASP A 122 -7.22 46.05 27.50
N ASP A 123 -7.38 45.72 26.21
CA ASP A 123 -6.43 45.85 25.09
C ASP A 123 -4.95 45.42 25.26
N MET A 124 -4.46 44.59 24.34
CA MET A 124 -3.43 45.02 23.36
C MET A 124 -2.89 43.87 22.50
N GLN A 125 -2.81 44.19 21.21
CA GLN A 125 -2.07 43.54 20.13
C GLN A 125 -0.58 43.35 20.40
N CYS A 126 0.04 42.32 19.81
CA CYS A 126 1.06 42.42 18.72
C CYS A 126 1.81 41.06 18.60
N GLU A 127 1.65 40.38 17.47
CA GLU A 127 2.62 40.30 16.35
C GLU A 127 3.93 39.54 16.68
N ASP A 128 4.05 38.39 16.02
CA ASP A 128 5.21 37.85 15.29
C ASP A 128 6.60 37.84 15.95
N THR A 129 7.28 36.68 15.92
CA THR A 129 8.27 36.39 14.85
C THR A 129 9.07 35.11 15.14
N ASP A 130 9.22 34.37 14.05
CA ASP A 130 10.06 33.22 13.72
C ASP A 130 11.53 33.23 14.23
N GLY A 131 12.10 32.03 14.38
CA GLY A 131 13.54 31.85 14.53
C GLY A 131 13.95 30.70 15.45
N SER A 132 13.87 29.45 14.97
CA SER A 132 14.73 28.39 15.51
C SER A 132 15.88 28.08 14.55
N PRO A 133 17.12 27.99 15.06
CA PRO A 133 18.31 27.83 14.24
C PRO A 133 18.47 26.37 13.80
N ASP A 134 18.88 26.18 12.55
CA ASP A 134 19.41 24.94 12.02
C ASP A 134 20.56 24.41 12.90
N ILE A 135 20.53 23.11 13.22
CA ILE A 135 21.70 22.33 13.69
C ILE A 135 21.96 21.15 12.76
#